data_AF-A0A259KIH7-F1
#
_entry.id   AF-A0A259KIH7-F1
#
_cell.length_a   1.000
_cell.length_b   1.000
_cell.length_c   1.000
_cell.angle_alpha   90.00
_cell.angle_beta   90.00
_cell.angle_gamma   90.00
#
_symmetry.space_group_name_H-M   'P 1'
#
loop_
_entity.id
_entity.type
_entity.pdbx_description
1 polymer ?
#
loop_
_entity_poly.entity_id
_entity_poly.type
_entity_poly.pdbx_seq_one_letter_code
_entity_poly.pdbx_strand_id
1 'polypeptide(L)' 'MTTINIDNKEYDYDKLSGEAKAQLISMQFCDQELQRLQAQAAAYQTARMAYAKALNEALAPAMGDKISFN' A
#
# COMPACT_ATOMS: atom_id res chain seq x y z
N MET A 1 28.04 2.78 -19.16
CA MET A 1 27.93 1.80 -18.06
C MET A 1 26.93 2.32 -17.06
N THR A 2 25.68 1.98 -17.28
CA THR A 2 24.64 2.10 -16.24
C THR A 2 24.69 0.79 -15.47
N THR A 3 25.16 0.80 -14.22
CA THR A 3 25.11 -0.41 -13.38
C THR A 3 23.75 -0.55 -12.71
N ILE A 4 23.22 -1.77 -12.71
CA ILE A 4 22.00 -2.13 -11.99
C ILE A 4 22.28 -3.27 -11.02
N ASN A 5 21.58 -3.27 -9.89
CA ASN A 5 21.65 -4.37 -8.94
C ASN A 5 20.45 -5.28 -9.11
N ILE A 6 20.69 -6.56 -9.40
CA ILE A 6 19.69 -7.63 -9.44
C ILE A 6 20.17 -8.69 -8.45
N ASP A 7 19.34 -9.06 -7.47
CA ASP A 7 19.63 -10.09 -6.46
C ASP A 7 20.99 -9.91 -5.76
N ASN A 8 21.31 -8.67 -5.36
CA ASN A 8 22.58 -8.28 -4.73
C ASN A 8 23.83 -8.52 -5.59
N LYS A 9 23.66 -8.64 -6.91
CA LYS A 9 24.77 -8.67 -7.87
C LYS A 9 24.67 -7.44 -8.78
N GLU A 10 25.83 -6.85 -9.02
CA GLU A 10 25.96 -5.68 -9.87
C GLU A 10 26.16 -6.12 -11.33
N TYR A 11 25.32 -5.61 -12.23
CA TYR A 11 25.36 -5.89 -13.65
C TYR A 11 25.50 -4.58 -14.43
N ASP A 12 26.33 -4.61 -15.48
CA ASP A 12 26.35 -3.53 -16.46
C ASP A 12 25.12 -3.69 -17.37
N TYR A 13 24.17 -2.75 -17.27
CA TYR A 13 22.94 -2.75 -18.03
C TYR A 13 23.21 -2.84 -19.53
N ASP A 14 24.25 -2.18 -20.01
CA ASP A 14 24.58 -2.15 -21.44
C ASP A 14 25.01 -3.53 -21.95
N LYS A 15 25.49 -4.41 -21.05
CA LYS A 15 25.91 -5.79 -21.34
C LYS A 15 24.82 -6.84 -21.15
N LEU A 16 23.63 -6.48 -20.67
CA LEU A 16 22.52 -7.42 -20.54
C LEU A 16 21.96 -7.81 -21.90
N SER A 17 21.50 -9.05 -22.03
CA SER A 17 20.79 -9.51 -23.22
C SER A 17 19.48 -8.73 -23.41
N GLY A 18 19.00 -8.65 -24.65
CA GLY A 18 17.71 -8.00 -24.95
C GLY A 18 16.55 -8.64 -24.19
N GLU A 19 16.57 -9.96 -24.03
CA GLU A 19 15.57 -10.70 -23.23
C GLU A 19 15.63 -10.33 -21.75
N ALA A 20 16.83 -10.27 -21.15
CA ALA A 20 16.98 -9.88 -19.75
C ALA A 20 16.46 -8.45 -19.50
N LYS A 21 16.71 -7.52 -20.43
CA LYS A 21 16.15 -6.16 -20.37
C LYS A 21 14.62 -6.16 -20.46
N ALA A 22 14.04 -6.96 -21.34
CA ALA A 22 12.58 -7.07 -21.47
C ALA A 22 11.92 -7.63 -20.19
N GLN A 23 12.53 -8.64 -19.57
CA GLN A 23 12.05 -9.18 -18.30
C GLN A 23 12.20 -8.17 -17.16
N LEU A 24 13.30 -7.43 -17.10
CA LEU A 24 13.51 -6.37 -16.11
C LEU A 24 12.42 -5.28 -16.19
N ILE A 25 12.08 -4.84 -17.40
CA ILE A 25 11.00 -3.86 -17.62
C ILE A 25 9.66 -4.43 -17.17
N SER A 26 9.37 -5.69 -17.50
CA SER A 26 8.13 -6.36 -17.09
C SER A 26 8.02 -6.46 -15.56
N MET A 27 9.13 -6.79 -14.88
CA MET A 27 9.20 -6.82 -13.42
C MET A 27 8.96 -5.43 -12.81
N GLN A 28 9.63 -4.39 -13.32
CA GLN A 28 9.44 -3.01 -12.86
C GLN A 28 7.99 -2.53 -13.01
N PHE A 29 7.33 -2.92 -14.11
CA PHE A 29 5.91 -2.65 -14.31
C PHE A 29 5.04 -3.33 -13.24
N CYS A 30 5.26 -4.62 -12.98
CA CYS A 30 4.56 -5.34 -11.93
C CYS A 30 4.77 -4.70 -10.55
N ASP A 31 5.99 -4.29 -10.22
CA ASP A 31 6.31 -3.65 -8.94
C ASP A 31 5.56 -2.32 -8.78
N GLN A 32 5.49 -1.51 -9.83
CA GLN A 32 4.73 -0.25 -9.83
C GLN A 32 3.23 -0.50 -9.60
N GLU A 33 2.65 -1.49 -10.26
CA GLU A 33 1.24 -1.84 -10.06
C GLU A 33 0.97 -2.37 -8.65
N LEU A 34 1.88 -3.17 -8.09
CA LEU A 34 1.78 -3.63 -6.70
C LEU A 34 1.82 -2.45 -5.72
N GLN A 35 2.72 -1.48 -5.94
CA GLN A 35 2.80 -0.28 -5.12
C GLN A 35 1.51 0.55 -5.22
N ARG A 36 0.93 0.68 -6.43
CA ARG A 36 -0.35 1.36 -6.65
C ARG A 36 -1.49 0.69 -5.88
N LEU A 37 -1.56 -0.64 -5.93
CA LEU A 37 -2.56 -1.41 -5.19
C LEU A 37 -2.41 -1.25 -3.67
N GLN A 38 -1.17 -1.24 -3.15
CA GLN A 38 -0.91 -1.00 -1.74
C GLN A 38 -1.37 0.41 -1.31
N ALA A 39 -1.11 1.43 -2.11
CA ALA A 39 -1.59 2.79 -1.85
C ALA A 39 -3.12 2.85 -1.81
N GLN A 40 -3.79 2.19 -2.75
CA GLN A 40 -5.24 2.10 -2.78
C GLN A 40 -5.78 1.33 -1.55
N ALA A 41 -5.16 0.22 -1.17
CA ALA A 41 -5.52 -0.53 0.01
C ALA A 41 -5.39 0.31 1.28
N ALA A 42 -4.32 1.09 1.43
CA ALA A 42 -4.14 2.00 2.55
C ALA A 42 -5.26 3.05 2.64
N ALA A 43 -5.64 3.64 1.50
CA ALA A 43 -6.76 4.59 1.45
C ALA A 43 -8.08 3.96 1.94
N TYR A 44 -8.39 2.74 1.49
CA TYR A 44 -9.59 2.03 1.93
C TYR A 44 -9.52 1.60 3.40
N GLN A 45 -8.35 1.23 3.90
CA GLN A 45 -8.16 0.95 5.33
C GLN A 45 -8.46 2.18 6.19
N THR A 46 -7.96 3.35 5.81
CA THR A 46 -8.28 4.62 6.48
C THR A 46 -9.77 4.91 6.45
N ALA A 47 -10.42 4.79 5.27
CA ALA A 47 -11.85 5.01 5.14
C ALA A 47 -12.65 4.04 6.02
N ARG A 48 -12.31 2.74 6.02
CA ARG A 48 -12.93 1.73 6.88
C ARG A 48 -12.81 2.09 8.36
N MET A 49 -11.66 2.56 8.82
CA MET A 49 -11.46 2.99 10.20
C MET A 49 -12.33 4.20 10.55
N ALA A 50 -12.44 5.18 9.64
CA ALA A 50 -13.32 6.32 9.82
C ALA A 50 -14.80 5.90 9.94
N TYR A 51 -15.26 5.01 9.05
CA TYR A 51 -16.63 4.47 9.12
C TYR A 51 -16.87 3.65 10.39
N ALA A 52 -15.89 2.86 10.83
CA ALA A 52 -16.00 2.12 12.09
C ALA A 52 -16.13 3.06 13.29
N LYS A 53 -15.39 4.18 13.31
CA LYS A 53 -15.53 5.22 14.33
C LYS A 53 -16.91 5.87 14.30
N ALA A 54 -17.37 6.31 13.13
CA ALA A 54 -18.70 6.90 12.95
C ALA A 54 -19.83 5.94 13.35
N LEU A 55 -19.69 4.66 13.02
CA LEU A 55 -20.63 3.62 13.45
C LEU A 55 -20.65 3.49 14.98
N ASN A 56 -19.49 3.43 15.63
CA ASN A 56 -19.42 3.39 17.10
C ASN A 56 -20.07 4.63 17.73
N GLU A 57 -19.87 5.81 17.16
CA GLU A 57 -20.51 7.06 17.62
C GLU A 57 -22.04 7.02 17.44
N ALA A 58 -22.53 6.45 16.34
CA ALA A 58 -23.97 6.30 16.09
C ALA A 58 -24.64 5.20 16.93
N LEU A 59 -23.88 4.17 17.33
CA LEU A 59 -24.35 3.07 18.17
C LEU A 59 -24.18 3.33 19.66
N ALA A 60 -23.27 4.22 20.06
CA ALA A 60 -23.25 4.77 21.41
C ALA A 60 -24.65 5.37 21.64
N PRO A 61 -25.47 4.81 22.54
CA PRO A 61 -26.86 5.23 22.64
C PRO A 61 -26.95 6.71 23.00
N ALA A 62 -28.16 7.25 22.94
CA ALA A 62 -28.64 8.33 23.80
C ALA A 62 -28.48 8.02 25.31
N MET A 63 -27.36 7.42 25.73
CA MET A 63 -26.89 7.15 27.09
C MET A 63 -26.34 8.45 27.71
N GLY A 64 -27.15 9.50 27.59
CA GLY A 64 -26.97 10.77 28.31
C GLY A 64 -27.53 10.71 29.72
N ASP A 65 -28.39 9.74 30.06
CA ASP A 65 -28.91 9.60 31.43
C ASP A 65 -28.04 8.65 32.26
N LYS A 66 -26.78 9.04 32.49
CA LYS A 66 -26.17 8.75 33.79
C LYS A 66 -26.54 9.91 34.71
N ILE A 67 -27.76 9.86 35.24
CA ILE A 67 -28.13 10.67 36.40
C ILE A 67 -27.24 10.20 37.56
N SER A 68 -26.19 10.95 37.83
CA SER A 68 -25.43 10.83 39.08
C SER A 68 -26.26 11.49 40.17
N PHE A 69 -26.94 10.70 40.99
CA PHE A 69 -27.38 11.15 42.30
C PHE A 69 -26.21 11.05 43.27
N ASN A 70 -26.10 12.10 44.07
CA ASN A 70 -25.02 12.47 44.99
C ASN A 70 -24.66 11.38 46.01
#